data_AF-A0AAV6QKI1-F1
#
_entry.id   AF-A0AAV6QKI1-F1
#
_cell.length_a   1.000
_cell.length_b   1.000
_cell.length_c   1.000
_cell.angle_alpha   90.00
_cell.angle_beta   90.00
_cell.angle_gamma   90.00
#
_symmetry.space_group_name_H-M   'P 1'
#
loop_
_entity.id
_entity.type
_entity.pdbx_description
1 polymer ?
#
loop_
_entity_poly.entity_id
_entity_poly.type
_entity_poly.pdbx_seq_one_letter_code
_entity_poly.pdbx_strand_id
1 'polypeptide(L)'
;MDHNLARRCNVDSKVTRVAWLNRTTILFAGNEKWSLDPRVVLMENTAVTEYSIKIQNVDIHDEGPYVCSILTNRKPKSTKVHLIVQEMEIGVGPGTQRRTLEANINQSGDLVN
;
A
#
# COMPACT_ATOMS: atom_id res chain seq x y z
N MET A 1 18.00 -7.49 -2.59
CA MET A 1 16.97 -7.48 -3.65
C MET A 1 15.73 -7.06 -2.92
N ASP A 2 15.49 -5.76 -2.89
CA ASP A 2 14.64 -5.17 -1.87
C ASP A 2 13.27 -4.96 -2.51
N HIS A 3 12.41 -5.97 -2.40
CA HIS A 3 11.05 -5.98 -2.94
C HIS A 3 10.14 -5.09 -2.08
N ASN A 4 10.40 -3.79 -2.16
CA ASN A 4 9.78 -2.76 -1.35
C ASN A 4 8.66 -2.09 -2.13
N LEU A 5 7.47 -1.98 -1.55
CA LEU A 5 6.34 -1.31 -2.20
C LEU A 5 5.78 -0.17 -1.38
N ALA A 6 5.73 1.03 -1.97
CA ALA A 6 5.11 2.22 -1.38
C ALA A 6 3.68 2.44 -1.91
N ARG A 7 2.70 2.50 -1.00
CA ARG A 7 1.27 2.73 -1.28
C ARG A 7 0.92 4.17 -0.94
N ARG A 8 0.54 4.98 -1.94
CA ARG A 8 0.19 6.39 -1.76
C ARG A 8 -1.30 6.63 -1.56
N CYS A 9 -1.63 7.52 -0.64
CA CYS A 9 -2.98 8.03 -0.46
C CYS A 9 -2.96 9.55 -0.42
N ASN A 10 -3.70 10.19 -1.33
CA ASN A 10 -3.80 11.65 -1.35
C ASN A 10 -4.82 12.11 -0.28
N VAL A 11 -4.37 12.92 0.67
CA VAL A 11 -5.21 13.50 1.73
C VAL A 11 -5.46 14.99 1.48
N ASP A 12 -6.69 15.44 1.74
CA ASP A 12 -7.04 16.87 1.72
C ASP A 12 -6.55 17.55 3.01
N SER A 13 -6.23 18.83 2.94
CA SER A 13 -5.90 19.70 4.07
C SER A 13 -6.93 19.70 5.22
N LYS A 14 -8.18 19.27 4.97
CA LYS A 14 -9.29 19.24 5.95
C LYS A 14 -9.57 17.86 6.55
N VAL A 15 -8.64 16.92 6.42
CA VAL A 15 -8.77 15.57 6.96
C VAL A 15 -8.66 15.57 8.49
N THR A 16 -9.60 14.90 9.16
CA THR A 16 -9.59 14.76 10.62
C THR A 16 -9.07 13.40 11.07
N ARG A 17 -9.22 12.33 10.26
CA ARG A 17 -8.67 10.99 10.54
C ARG A 17 -8.33 10.27 9.24
N VAL A 18 -7.28 9.46 9.24
CA VAL A 18 -6.87 8.63 8.08
C VAL A 18 -6.41 7.26 8.55
N ALA A 19 -6.69 6.21 7.77
CA ALA A 19 -6.25 4.86 8.07
C ALA A 19 -5.93 4.07 6.80
N TRP A 20 -4.92 3.19 6.88
CA TRP A 20 -4.65 2.17 5.86
C TRP A 20 -5.14 0.82 6.37
N LEU A 21 -5.79 0.08 5.48
CA LEU A 21 -6.31 -1.25 5.76
C LEU A 21 -5.81 -2.26 4.72
N ASN A 22 -5.52 -3.48 5.17
CA ASN A 22 -5.42 -4.66 4.32
C ASN A 22 -6.72 -5.46 4.50
N ARG A 23 -7.55 -5.53 3.45
CA ARG A 23 -8.93 -6.06 3.53
C ARG A 23 -9.74 -5.33 4.63
N THR A 24 -9.91 -5.96 5.80
CA THR A 24 -10.62 -5.41 6.97
C THR A 24 -9.69 -5.12 8.16
N THR A 25 -8.40 -5.44 8.05
CA THR A 25 -7.42 -5.28 9.13
C THR A 25 -6.78 -3.90 9.04
N ILE A 26 -6.79 -3.16 10.14
CA ILE A 26 -6.15 -1.84 10.24
C ILE A 26 -4.63 -2.04 10.29
N LEU A 27 -3.91 -1.42 9.35
CA LEU A 27 -2.45 -1.41 9.33
C LEU A 27 -1.90 -0.24 10.13
N PHE A 28 -2.41 0.96 9.83
CA PHE A 28 -2.08 2.21 10.50
C PHE A 28 -3.31 3.10 10.61
N ALA A 29 -3.45 3.80 11.73
CA ALA A 29 -4.45 4.85 11.94
C ALA A 29 -3.72 6.14 12.35
N GLY A 30 -3.64 7.10 11.42
CA GLY A 30 -2.70 8.22 11.56
C GLY A 30 -1.27 7.71 11.77
N ASN A 31 -0.63 8.11 12.85
CA ASN A 31 0.74 7.68 13.16
C ASN A 31 0.80 6.39 14.00
N GLU A 32 -0.35 5.86 14.42
CA GLU A 32 -0.41 4.67 15.26
C GLU A 32 -0.32 3.41 14.39
N LYS A 33 0.65 2.55 14.69
CA LYS A 33 0.79 1.24 14.05
C LYS A 33 -0.11 0.23 14.73
N TRP A 34 -1.02 -0.36 13.96
CA TRP A 34 -1.94 -1.41 14.43
C TRP A 34 -1.53 -2.80 13.91
N SER A 35 -0.86 -2.85 12.75
CA SER A 35 -0.34 -4.09 12.21
C SER A 35 0.76 -4.67 13.11
N LEU A 36 0.71 -5.98 13.33
CA LEU A 36 1.79 -6.74 13.97
C LEU A 36 2.92 -7.09 12.99
N ASP A 37 2.71 -6.87 11.68
CA ASP A 37 3.72 -7.17 10.67
C ASP A 37 4.85 -6.11 10.71
N PRO A 38 6.09 -6.49 11.04
CA PRO A 38 7.21 -5.55 11.11
C PRO A 38 7.56 -4.95 9.74
N ARG A 39 7.22 -5.62 8.63
CA ARG A 39 7.51 -5.18 7.26
C ARG A 39 6.70 -3.95 6.85
N VAL A 40 5.56 -3.70 7.51
CA VAL A 40 4.69 -2.56 7.24
C VAL A 40 5.20 -1.34 8.01
N VAL A 41 5.63 -0.32 7.28
CA VAL A 41 6.15 0.93 7.85
C VAL A 41 5.37 2.13 7.30
N LEU A 42 5.16 3.13 8.15
CA LEU A 42 4.65 4.43 7.69
C LEU A 42 5.78 5.19 7.00
N MET A 43 5.49 5.83 5.88
CA MET A 43 6.48 6.67 5.21
C MET A 43 6.52 8.03 5.89
N GLU A 44 7.64 8.35 6.54
CA GLU A 44 7.92 9.67 7.11
C GLU A 44 8.44 10.61 6.01
N ASN A 45 8.14 11.92 6.10
CA ASN A 45 8.50 12.96 5.12
C ASN A 45 7.76 12.93 3.77
N THR A 46 6.51 12.49 3.76
CA THR A 46 5.61 12.68 2.61
C THR A 46 5.07 14.11 2.58
N ALA A 47 4.55 14.56 1.44
CA ALA A 47 3.83 15.84 1.38
C ALA A 47 2.70 15.84 2.42
N VAL A 48 2.32 17.02 2.95
CA VAL A 48 1.19 17.14 3.90
C VAL A 48 -0.11 16.56 3.33
N THR A 49 -0.21 16.52 2.00
CA THR A 49 -1.32 15.95 1.24
C THR A 49 -1.14 14.46 0.92
N GLU A 50 -0.20 13.76 1.55
CA GLU A 50 0.11 12.37 1.26
C GLU A 50 0.26 11.54 2.56
N TYR A 51 -0.48 10.44 2.62
CA TYR A 51 -0.42 9.46 3.70
C TYR A 51 -0.08 8.08 3.13
N SER A 52 1.20 7.71 3.19
CA SER A 52 1.73 6.54 2.50
C SER A 52 2.31 5.51 3.46
N ILE A 53 2.06 4.22 3.18
CA ILE A 53 2.73 3.11 3.86
C ILE A 53 3.65 2.38 2.88
N LYS A 54 4.67 1.74 3.42
CA LYS A 54 5.58 0.87 2.67
C LYS A 54 5.52 -0.54 3.24
N ILE A 55 5.39 -1.54 2.38
CA ILE A 55 5.54 -2.95 2.74
C ILE A 55 6.91 -3.40 2.24
N GLN A 56 7.75 -3.85 3.14
CA GLN A 56 9.09 -4.35 2.84
C GLN A 56 9.04 -5.85 2.54
N ASN A 57 9.94 -6.35 1.71
CA ASN A 57 10.05 -7.78 1.39
C ASN A 57 8.68 -8.39 1.02
N VAL A 58 8.02 -7.78 0.03
CA VAL A 58 6.70 -8.20 -0.46
C VAL A 58 6.76 -9.66 -0.92
N ASP A 59 5.73 -10.41 -0.55
CA ASP A 59 5.51 -11.81 -0.88
C ASP A 59 4.18 -12.00 -1.62
N ILE A 60 3.98 -13.14 -2.28
CA ILE A 60 2.76 -13.50 -3.01
C ILE A 60 1.52 -13.47 -2.10
N HIS A 61 1.68 -13.70 -0.80
CA HIS A 61 0.61 -13.62 0.19
C HIS A 61 0.15 -12.19 0.50
N ASP A 62 0.95 -11.18 0.15
CA ASP A 62 0.61 -9.77 0.34
C ASP A 62 -0.32 -9.25 -0.77
N GLU A 63 -0.52 -10.03 -1.85
CA GLU A 63 -1.45 -9.72 -2.94
C GLU A 63 -2.89 -9.53 -2.43
N GLY A 64 -3.54 -8.48 -2.94
CA GLY A 64 -4.94 -8.21 -2.64
C GLY A 64 -5.28 -6.74 -2.47
N PRO A 65 -6.50 -6.45 -2.00
CA PRO A 65 -6.99 -5.09 -1.86
C PRO A 65 -6.47 -4.40 -0.59
N TYR A 66 -5.92 -3.21 -0.78
CA TYR A 66 -5.58 -2.26 0.28
C TYR A 66 -6.47 -1.03 0.16
N VAL A 67 -6.94 -0.53 1.28
CA VAL A 67 -7.86 0.61 1.32
C VAL A 67 -7.25 1.71 2.17
N CYS A 68 -7.13 2.90 1.62
CA CYS A 68 -6.93 4.10 2.40
C CYS A 68 -8.29 4.73 2.68
N SER A 69 -8.65 4.87 3.94
CA SER A 69 -9.89 5.50 4.38
C SER A 69 -9.58 6.84 5.03
N ILE A 70 -10.22 7.88 4.53
CA ILE A 70 -10.06 9.27 4.94
C ILE A 70 -11.40 9.75 5.52
N LEU A 71 -11.42 10.12 6.78
CA LEU A 71 -12.57 10.80 7.38
C LEU A 71 -12.38 12.31 7.23
N THR A 72 -13.32 12.94 6.51
CA THR A 72 -13.43 14.40 6.43
C THR A 72 -14.66 14.86 7.19
N ASN A 73 -14.72 16.14 7.58
CA ASN A 73 -15.87 16.72 8.29
C ASN A 73 -17.19 16.70 7.49
N ARG A 74 -17.16 16.34 6.21
CA ARG A 74 -18.37 16.27 5.36
C ARG A 74 -18.78 14.83 5.09
N LYS A 75 -17.88 14.03 4.50
CA LYS A 75 -18.12 12.62 4.15
C LYS A 75 -16.83 11.81 4.24
N PRO A 76 -16.89 10.55 4.69
CA PRO A 76 -15.78 9.62 4.50
C PRO A 76 -15.46 9.46 3.01
N LYS A 77 -14.19 9.37 2.68
CA LYS A 77 -13.68 9.03 1.34
C LYS A 77 -12.76 7.83 1.48
N SER A 78 -12.78 6.92 0.52
CA SER A 78 -11.84 5.79 0.51
C SER A 78 -11.26 5.58 -0.87
N THR A 79 -9.94 5.44 -0.94
CA THR A 79 -9.23 5.04 -2.15
C THR A 79 -8.82 3.58 -2.00
N LYS A 80 -9.25 2.74 -2.94
CA LYS A 80 -8.90 1.32 -2.98
C LYS A 80 -7.83 1.10 -4.02
N VAL A 81 -6.80 0.35 -3.65
CA VAL A 81 -5.73 -0.06 -4.54
C VAL A 81 -5.56 -1.57 -4.45
N HIS A 82 -5.27 -2.21 -5.58
CA HIS A 82 -4.94 -3.63 -5.59
C HIS A 82 -3.42 -3.80 -5.65
N LEU A 83 -2.87 -4.66 -4.80
CA LEU A 83 -1.51 -5.16 -4.89
C LEU A 83 -1.51 -6.40 -5.75
N ILE A 84 -0.78 -6.35 -6.85
CA ILE A 84 -0.52 -7.49 -7.72
C ILE A 84 0.94 -7.88 -7.52
N VAL A 85 1.18 -9.14 -7.19
CA VAL A 85 2.52 -9.70 -6.99
C VAL A 85 2.76 -10.75 -8.06
N GLN A 86 3.77 -10.55 -8.91
CA GLN A 86 4.07 -11.45 -10.03
C GLN A 86 5.48 -11.99 -9.93
N GLU A 87 5.64 -13.30 -10.15
CA GLU A 87 6.95 -13.90 -10.41
C GLU A 87 7.37 -13.58 -11.85
N MET A 88 8.43 -12.80 -11.99
CA MET A 88 9.10 -12.60 -13.28
C MET A 88 10.31 -13.52 -13.38
N GLU A 89 10.34 -14.32 -14.43
CA GLU A 89 11.54 -15.06 -14.84
C GLU A 89 12.42 -14.15 -15.68
N ILE A 90 13.50 -13.63 -15.08
CA ILE A 90 14.51 -12.87 -15.81
C ILE A 90 15.52 -13.87 -16.37
N GLY A 91 15.60 -13.94 -17.70
CA GLY A 91 16.67 -14.67 -18.38
C GLY A 91 18.01 -13.96 -18.16
N VAL A 92 18.85 -14.50 -17.28
CA VAL A 92 20.17 -13.91 -16.97
C VAL A 92 21.28 -14.47 -17.88
N GLY A 93 20.93 -15.39 -18.78
CA GLY A 93 21.84 -15.98 -19.77
C GLY A 93 21.40 -17.38 -20.19
N PRO A 94 22.18 -18.07 -21.03
CA PRO A 94 21.90 -19.44 -21.40
C PRO A 94 21.92 -20.34 -20.14
N GLY A 95 20.77 -20.88 -19.76
CA GLY A 95 20.64 -21.82 -18.63
C GLY A 95 20.52 -21.22 -17.23
N THR A 96 20.55 -19.89 -17.06
CA THR A 96 20.33 -19.25 -15.75
C THR A 96 19.06 -18.41 -15.76
N GLN A 97 18.03 -18.90 -15.08
CA GLN A 97 16.79 -18.15 -14.81
C GLN A 97 16.84 -17.60 -13.38
N ARG A 98 16.59 -16.30 -13.22
CA ARG A 98 16.44 -15.68 -11.89
C ARG A 98 14.97 -15.29 -11.71
N ARG A 99 14.32 -15.88 -10.71
CA ARG A 99 12.98 -15.49 -10.28
C ARG A 99 13.07 -14.21 -9.45
N THR A 100 12.32 -13.19 -9.84
CA THR A 100 12.21 -11.93 -9.12
C THR A 100 10.73 -11.63 -8.92
N LEU A 101 10.34 -11.17 -7.72
CA LEU A 101 8.96 -10.77 -7.46
C LEU A 101 8.80 -9.28 -7.79
N GLU A 102 7.82 -8.93 -8.62
CA GLU A 102 7.42 -7.54 -8.84
C GLU A 102 6.08 -7.24 -8.19
N ALA A 103 6.05 -6.11 -7.48
CA ALA A 103 4.89 -5.61 -6.78
C ALA A 103 4.37 -4.36 -7.49
N ASN A 104 3.16 -4.43 -8.03
CA ASN A 104 2.55 -3.33 -8.78
C ASN A 104 1.27 -2.81 -8.11
N ILE A 105 0.95 -1.54 -8.35
CA ILE A 105 -0.25 -0.87 -7.83
C ILE A 105 -1.22 -0.66 -8.98
N ASN A 106 -2.36 -1.35 -8.94
CA ASN A 106 -3.49 -1.01 -9.80
C ASN A 106 -4.46 -0.14 -8.99
N GLN A 107 -4.60 1.14 -9.35
CA GLN A 107 -5.62 2.01 -8.77
C GLN A 107 -6.97 1.61 -9.35
N SER A 108 -7.76 0.86 -8.57
CA SER A 108 -9.18 0.73 -8.87
C SER A 108 -9.81 2.09 -8.60
N GLY A 109 -10.33 2.74 -9.66
CA GLY A 109 -10.85 4.10 -9.61
C GLY A 109 -11.72 4.39 -8.38
N ASP A 110 -11.51 5.58 -7.81
CA ASP A 110 -12.22 6.10 -6.64
C ASP A 110 -13.73 6.05 -6.85
N LEU A 111 -14.42 5.09 -6.23
CA LEU A 111 -15.86 5.13 -6.07
C LEU A 111 -16.24 4.41 -4.77
N VAL A 112 -16.45 5.17 -3.71
CA VAL A 112 -17.48 4.81 -2.72
C VAL A 112 -18.26 6.10 -2.43
N ASN A 113 -19.48 6.16 -2.98
CA ASN A 113 -20.50 7.16 -2.69
C ASN A 113 -21.07 6.97 -1.28
#